data_AF-A0A6P0REP0-F1
#
_entry.id   AF-A0A6P0REP0-F1
#
_cell.length_a   1.000
_cell.length_b   1.000
_cell.length_c   1.000
_cell.angle_alpha   90.00
_cell.angle_beta   90.00
_cell.angle_gamma   90.00
#
_symmetry.space_group_name_H-M   'P 1'
#
loop_
_entity.id
_entity.type
_entity.pdbx_description
1 polymer ?
#
loop_
_entity_poly.entity_id
_entity_poly.type
_entity_poly.pdbx_seq_one_letter_code
_entity_poly.pdbx_strand_id
1 'polypeptide(L)'
;MFFVGIALLILGLILAIVGGIWGLVQAFAEGTLWGAAYLLIPFAFVIFYMANWSKKQIRKNFFLILVGLILSLSGSAVLGNHINNKFVVDAANIPDNSNISNNSENTTEKTEAIAAISDPFREGINAATKAAELAQVANTQAQWNEVAITWHQALVLMKEVPESHPQYEAAKNRIDLYRNNREIAKKKSEN
;
A
#
# COMPACT_ATOMS: atom_id res chain seq x y z
N MET A 1 19.71 6.92 8.47
CA MET A 1 19.07 5.69 7.94
C MET A 1 18.20 5.96 6.71
N PHE A 2 17.50 7.09 6.63
CA PHE A 2 16.72 7.51 5.46
C PHE A 2 17.54 7.58 4.15
N PHE A 3 18.67 8.30 4.16
CA PHE A 3 19.54 8.39 2.97
C PHE A 3 20.13 7.05 2.52
N VAL A 4 20.32 6.11 3.46
CA VAL A 4 20.83 4.76 3.16
C VAL A 4 19.77 3.93 2.43
N GLY A 5 18.50 4.02 2.82
CA GLY A 5 17.41 3.33 2.12
C GLY A 5 17.19 3.86 0.70
N ILE A 6 17.29 5.18 0.49
CA ILE A 6 17.23 5.79 -0.85
C ILE A 6 18.42 5.31 -1.71
N ALA A 7 19.62 5.29 -1.15
CA ALA A 7 20.80 4.81 -1.86
C ALA A 7 20.67 3.34 -2.29
N LEU A 8 20.11 2.47 -1.44
CA LEU A 8 19.85 1.07 -1.77
C LEU A 8 18.76 0.89 -2.82
N LEU A 9 17.70 1.69 -2.77
CA LEU A 9 16.63 1.68 -3.79
C LEU A 9 17.20 2.05 -5.16
N ILE A 10 17.94 3.17 -5.23
CA ILE A 10 18.57 3.64 -6.46
C ILE A 10 19.56 2.60 -6.99
N LEU A 11 20.37 1.99 -6.12
CA LEU A 11 21.32 0.95 -6.51
C LEU A 11 20.61 -0.29 -7.06
N GLY A 12 19.52 -0.73 -6.43
CA GLY A 12 18.70 -1.84 -6.92
C GLY A 12 18.07 -1.54 -8.29
N LEU A 13 17.59 -0.31 -8.50
CA LEU A 13 17.03 0.14 -9.77
C LEU A 13 18.10 0.17 -10.88
N ILE A 14 19.31 0.66 -10.57
CA ILE A 14 20.44 0.67 -11.52
C ILE A 14 20.80 -0.77 -11.92
N LEU A 15 20.90 -1.69 -10.96
CA LEU A 15 21.20 -3.09 -11.25
C LEU A 15 20.10 -3.76 -12.09
N ALA A 16 18.83 -3.43 -11.85
CA ALA A 16 17.70 -3.93 -12.65
C ALA A 16 17.76 -3.41 -14.10
N ILE A 17 18.11 -2.14 -14.29
CA ILE A 17 18.27 -1.53 -15.62
C ILE A 17 19.46 -2.18 -16.35
N VAL A 18 20.61 -2.33 -15.70
CA VAL A 18 21.80 -2.96 -16.29
C VAL A 18 21.51 -4.41 -16.67
N GLY A 19 20.84 -5.16 -15.79
CA GLY A 19 20.40 -6.54 -16.07
C GLY A 19 19.40 -6.61 -17.23
N GLY A 20 18.47 -5.67 -17.30
CA GLY A 20 17.49 -5.57 -18.38
C GLY A 20 18.12 -5.23 -19.73
N ILE A 21 19.05 -4.28 -19.77
CA ILE A 21 19.79 -3.91 -20.99
C ILE A 21 20.65 -5.09 -21.47
N TRP A 22 21.34 -5.78 -20.57
CA TRP A 22 22.11 -6.97 -20.94
C TRP A 22 21.20 -8.09 -21.45
N GLY A 23 20.05 -8.32 -20.80
CA GLY A 23 19.03 -9.27 -21.27
C GLY A 23 18.51 -8.94 -22.68
N LEU A 24 18.29 -7.66 -22.96
CA LEU A 24 17.84 -7.17 -24.27
C LEU A 24 18.88 -7.43 -25.36
N VAL A 25 20.17 -7.12 -25.10
CA VAL A 25 21.27 -7.42 -26.05
C VAL A 25 21.35 -8.92 -26.32
N GLN A 26 21.17 -9.74 -25.29
CA GLN A 26 21.20 -11.19 -25.44
C GLN A 26 19.98 -11.73 -26.22
N ALA A 27 18.81 -11.10 -26.09
CA ALA A 27 17.65 -11.43 -26.90
C ALA A 27 17.88 -11.17 -28.39
N PHE A 28 18.49 -10.03 -28.74
CA PHE A 28 18.88 -9.74 -30.13
C PHE A 28 19.99 -10.67 -30.64
N ALA A 29 20.91 -11.11 -29.77
CA ALA A 29 21.94 -12.08 -30.14
C ALA A 29 21.37 -13.47 -30.45
N GLU A 30 20.24 -13.84 -29.83
CA GLU A 30 19.54 -15.10 -30.12
C GLU A 30 18.68 -15.02 -31.38
N GLY A 31 18.11 -13.84 -31.66
CA GLY A 31 17.39 -13.59 -32.90
C GLY A 31 16.65 -12.25 -32.88
N THR A 32 16.47 -11.67 -34.06
CA THR A 32 15.74 -10.41 -34.25
C THR A 32 14.30 -10.47 -33.74
N LEU A 33 13.66 -11.65 -33.84
CA LEU A 33 12.30 -11.86 -33.33
C LEU A 33 12.24 -11.82 -31.80
N TRP A 34 13.23 -12.39 -31.12
CA TRP A 34 13.32 -12.37 -29.66
C TRP A 34 13.62 -10.97 -29.15
N GLY A 35 14.52 -10.23 -29.79
CA GLY A 35 14.78 -8.82 -29.46
C GLY A 35 13.56 -7.91 -29.68
N ALA A 36 12.86 -8.08 -30.80
CA ALA A 36 11.65 -7.31 -31.10
C ALA A 36 10.50 -7.63 -30.13
N ALA A 37 10.28 -8.90 -29.82
CA ALA A 37 9.29 -9.32 -28.83
C ALA A 37 9.59 -8.72 -27.45
N TYR A 38 10.86 -8.72 -27.04
CA TYR A 38 11.29 -8.16 -25.76
C TYR A 38 10.99 -6.65 -25.65
N LEU A 39 11.05 -5.90 -26.75
CA LEU A 39 10.83 -4.45 -26.79
C LEU A 39 9.35 -4.07 -26.89
N LEU A 40 8.59 -4.79 -27.72
CA LEU A 40 7.21 -4.42 -28.07
C LEU A 40 6.15 -5.08 -27.20
N ILE A 41 6.46 -6.22 -26.58
CA ILE A 41 5.48 -7.00 -25.83
C ILE A 41 5.85 -6.94 -24.34
N PRO A 42 5.03 -6.26 -23.51
CA PRO A 42 5.23 -6.31 -22.07
C PRO A 42 5.19 -7.77 -21.60
N PHE A 43 6.08 -8.13 -20.68
CA PHE A 43 6.26 -9.49 -20.17
C PHE A 43 6.88 -10.52 -21.14
N ALA A 44 7.20 -10.18 -22.40
CA ALA A 44 7.90 -11.12 -23.30
C ALA A 44 9.30 -11.50 -22.79
N PHE A 45 9.91 -10.66 -21.95
CA PHE A 45 11.13 -11.01 -21.23
C PHE A 45 10.95 -12.30 -20.42
N VAL A 46 9.81 -12.50 -19.74
CA VAL A 46 9.53 -13.70 -18.94
C VAL A 46 9.53 -14.94 -19.83
N ILE A 47 8.87 -14.85 -20.99
CA ILE A 47 8.80 -15.94 -21.96
C ILE A 47 10.19 -16.24 -22.53
N PHE A 48 10.98 -15.22 -22.86
CA PHE A 48 12.36 -15.38 -23.32
C PHE A 48 13.23 -16.09 -22.27
N TYR A 49 13.13 -15.71 -20.99
CA TYR A 49 13.85 -16.36 -19.89
C TYR A 49 13.39 -17.80 -19.66
N MET A 50 12.09 -18.10 -19.78
CA MET A 50 11.56 -19.46 -19.66
C MET A 50 11.99 -20.36 -20.83
N ALA A 51 11.91 -19.85 -22.06
CA ALA A 51 12.25 -20.59 -23.27
C ALA A 51 13.76 -20.90 -23.35
N ASN A 52 14.60 -19.98 -22.88
CA ASN A 52 16.05 -20.12 -22.96
C ASN A 52 16.72 -20.50 -21.63
N TRP A 53 15.94 -21.06 -20.68
CA TRP A 53 16.35 -21.41 -19.32
C TRP A 53 17.52 -22.41 -19.27
N SER A 54 17.73 -23.21 -20.32
CA SER A 54 18.83 -24.18 -20.41
C SER A 54 20.21 -23.51 -20.53
N LYS A 55 20.28 -22.24 -20.96
CA LYS A 55 21.55 -21.52 -21.12
C LYS A 55 22.03 -21.00 -19.76
N LYS A 56 23.19 -21.49 -19.32
CA LYS A 56 23.82 -21.08 -18.04
C LYS A 56 23.95 -19.56 -17.89
N GLN A 57 24.14 -18.82 -18.99
CA GLN A 57 24.27 -17.36 -18.98
C GLN A 57 22.95 -16.66 -18.62
N ILE A 58 21.84 -17.13 -19.19
CA ILE A 58 20.50 -16.54 -19.01
C ILE A 58 20.01 -16.76 -17.58
N ARG A 59 20.27 -17.95 -17.03
CA ARG A 59 19.98 -18.28 -15.64
C ARG A 59 20.69 -17.33 -14.67
N LYS A 60 21.97 -17.03 -14.89
CA LYS A 60 22.74 -16.10 -14.03
C LYS A 60 22.17 -14.69 -14.04
N ASN A 61 21.82 -14.18 -15.22
CA ASN A 61 21.24 -12.85 -15.37
C ASN A 61 19.86 -12.74 -14.70
N PHE A 62 19.05 -13.81 -14.80
CA PHE A 62 17.77 -13.87 -14.09
C PHE A 62 17.94 -13.82 -12.56
N PHE A 63 18.93 -14.53 -12.01
CA PHE A 63 19.24 -14.45 -10.58
C PHE A 63 19.72 -13.05 -10.15
N LEU A 64 20.49 -12.34 -10.97
CA LEU A 64 20.91 -10.96 -10.68
C LEU A 64 19.73 -9.99 -10.60
N ILE A 65 18.76 -10.10 -11.51
CA ILE A 65 17.54 -9.29 -11.49
C ILE A 65 16.68 -9.65 -10.27
N LEU A 66 16.56 -10.94 -9.95
CA LEU A 66 15.81 -11.41 -8.78
C LEU A 66 16.42 -10.88 -7.47
N VAL A 67 17.76 -10.94 -7.34
CA VAL A 67 18.48 -10.37 -6.20
C VAL A 67 18.30 -8.85 -6.12
N GLY A 68 18.35 -8.14 -7.25
CA GLY A 68 18.11 -6.70 -7.31
C GLY A 68 16.70 -6.30 -6.85
N LEU A 69 15.67 -7.05 -7.25
CA LEU A 69 14.29 -6.82 -6.80
C LEU A 69 14.12 -7.08 -5.30
N ILE A 70 14.72 -8.16 -4.79
CA ILE A 70 14.70 -8.48 -3.35
C ILE A 70 15.41 -7.37 -2.55
N LEU A 71 16.55 -6.88 -3.04
CA LEU A 71 17.26 -5.76 -2.41
C LEU A 71 16.42 -4.48 -2.42
N SER A 72 15.75 -4.17 -3.53
CA SER A 72 14.91 -2.97 -3.65
C SER A 72 13.69 -3.01 -2.72
N LEU A 73 13.06 -4.17 -2.57
CA LEU A 73 12.00 -4.39 -1.58
C LEU A 73 12.53 -4.25 -0.14
N SER A 74 13.71 -4.80 0.15
CA SER A 74 14.31 -4.71 1.49
C SER A 74 14.71 -3.27 1.86
N GLY A 75 15.20 -2.47 0.89
CA GLY A 75 15.50 -1.05 1.08
C GLY A 75 14.25 -0.22 1.37
N SER A 76 13.12 -0.60 0.76
CA SER A 76 11.81 0.06 0.97
C SER A 76 11.30 -0.13 2.40
N ALA A 77 11.52 -1.31 3.00
CA ALA A 77 11.13 -1.59 4.39
C ALA A 77 11.90 -0.74 5.42
N VAL A 78 13.20 -0.48 5.19
CA VAL A 78 14.03 0.35 6.06
C VAL A 78 13.58 1.83 6.04
N LEU A 79 13.03 2.29 4.92
CA LEU A 79 12.52 3.66 4.78
C LEU A 79 11.16 3.86 5.48
N GLY A 80 10.28 2.85 5.42
CA GLY A 80 8.95 2.88 6.06
C GLY A 80 9.00 3.01 7.58
N ASN A 81 10.05 2.50 8.23
CA ASN A 81 10.18 2.57 9.69
C ASN A 81 10.46 3.99 10.23
N HIS A 82 10.89 4.95 9.39
CA HIS A 82 11.29 6.29 9.85
C HIS A 82 10.15 7.32 9.89
N ILE A 83 9.03 7.06 9.20
CA ILE A 83 7.85 7.94 9.15
C ILE A 83 6.88 7.69 10.31
N ASN A 84 6.87 6.50 10.91
CA ASN A 84 5.96 6.15 12.00
C ASN A 84 6.28 6.86 13.33
N ASN A 85 7.55 7.19 13.61
CA ASN A 85 7.93 7.79 14.89
C ASN A 85 7.67 9.31 14.99
N LYS A 86 7.20 9.97 13.93
CA LYS A 86 6.96 11.43 13.93
C LYS A 86 5.49 11.84 14.00
N PHE A 87 4.57 10.89 13.99
CA PHE A 87 3.10 11.13 13.98
C PHE A 87 2.36 10.40 15.10
N VAL A 88 3.07 9.87 16.11
CA VAL A 88 2.41 9.58 17.39
C VAL A 88 2.11 10.93 18.03
N VAL A 89 0.86 11.39 17.87
CA VAL A 89 0.32 12.51 18.62
C VAL A 89 0.38 12.12 20.09
N ASP A 90 1.25 12.78 20.85
CA ASP A 90 1.26 12.70 22.32
C ASP A 90 -0.11 13.17 22.83
N ALA A 91 -1.01 12.24 23.11
CA ALA A 91 -2.38 12.50 23.57
C ALA A 91 -2.46 13.17 24.96
N ALA A 92 -1.31 13.56 25.54
CA ALA A 92 -1.20 14.10 26.89
C ALA A 92 -1.17 15.65 26.95
N ASN A 93 -1.29 16.38 25.82
CA ASN A 93 -1.08 17.83 25.82
C ASN A 93 -2.12 18.66 25.04
N ILE A 94 -3.43 18.35 25.16
CA ILE A 94 -4.49 19.23 24.65
C ILE A 94 -4.94 20.21 25.76
N PRO A 95 -4.75 21.53 25.59
CA PRO A 95 -5.36 22.53 26.46
C PRO A 95 -6.85 22.68 26.13
N ASP A 96 -7.68 22.67 27.18
CA ASP A 96 -9.12 22.90 27.13
C ASP A 96 -9.41 24.37 26.81
N ASN A 97 -10.23 24.65 25.79
CA ASN A 97 -10.75 25.99 25.54
C ASN A 97 -12.19 25.90 25.00
N SER A 98 -13.13 25.90 25.93
CA SER A 98 -14.53 26.16 25.72
C SER A 98 -14.80 27.67 25.78
N ASN A 99 -15.06 28.28 24.63
CA ASN A 99 -15.89 29.49 24.49
C ASN A 99 -16.03 29.86 23.01
N ILE A 100 -17.27 30.02 22.53
CA ILE A 100 -17.77 31.26 21.92
C ILE A 100 -19.27 31.11 21.66
N SER A 101 -20.00 32.08 22.20
CA SER A 101 -21.45 32.27 22.12
C SER A 101 -21.86 32.94 20.81
N ASN A 102 -23.08 32.64 20.38
CA ASN A 102 -23.74 33.08 19.15
C ASN A 102 -24.17 34.55 19.17
N ASN A 103 -23.98 35.25 18.04
CA ASN A 103 -25.02 36.11 17.46
C ASN A 103 -24.61 36.53 16.04
N SER A 104 -25.44 36.26 15.04
CA SER A 104 -25.64 37.15 13.89
C SER A 104 -26.87 36.71 13.11
N GLU A 105 -27.95 37.47 13.23
CA GLU A 105 -29.10 37.42 12.33
C GLU A 105 -28.73 37.98 10.94
N ASN A 106 -29.22 37.29 9.91
CA ASN A 106 -30.03 37.81 8.79
C ASN A 106 -29.51 37.62 7.35
N THR A 107 -30.45 37.08 6.56
CA THR A 107 -30.67 37.15 5.10
C THR A 107 -29.91 36.19 4.17
N THR A 108 -30.62 35.10 3.87
CA THR A 108 -31.00 34.58 2.54
C THR A 108 -30.00 34.63 1.38
N GLU A 109 -29.82 33.45 0.80
CA GLU A 109 -29.07 33.04 -0.39
C GLU A 109 -27.60 32.63 -0.19
N LYS A 110 -27.39 31.33 -0.43
CA LYS A 110 -26.10 30.66 -0.70
C LYS A 110 -25.10 30.69 0.46
N THR A 111 -25.31 29.80 1.43
CA THR A 111 -24.30 29.04 2.21
C THR A 111 -24.94 28.46 3.47
N GLU A 112 -24.83 27.15 3.68
CA GLU A 112 -24.91 26.41 4.96
C GLU A 112 -24.57 24.95 4.60
N ALA A 113 -23.35 24.40 4.63
CA ALA A 113 -22.08 24.66 5.31
C ALA A 113 -22.08 24.43 6.84
N ILE A 114 -21.61 23.22 7.17
CA ILE A 114 -20.74 22.89 8.31
C ILE A 114 -21.46 22.51 9.61
N ALA A 115 -21.99 21.29 9.62
CA ALA A 115 -21.74 20.44 10.78
C ALA A 115 -20.29 19.93 10.67
N ALA A 116 -19.58 19.86 11.79
CA ALA A 116 -18.31 19.13 11.89
C ALA A 116 -18.57 17.62 11.79
N ILE A 117 -19.06 17.15 10.64
CA ILE A 117 -19.41 15.76 10.42
C ILE A 117 -18.10 15.01 10.19
N SER A 118 -17.70 14.21 11.19
CA SER A 118 -16.87 13.02 10.99
C SER A 118 -17.31 12.33 9.69
N ASP A 119 -16.40 12.12 8.73
CA ASP A 119 -16.71 11.48 7.45
C ASP A 119 -16.49 9.96 7.61
N PRO A 120 -17.56 9.14 7.72
CA PRO A 120 -17.42 7.72 7.98
C PRO A 120 -16.72 7.00 6.84
N PHE A 121 -16.81 7.52 5.61
CA PHE A 121 -16.10 6.92 4.49
C PHE A 121 -14.60 7.11 4.68
N ARG A 122 -14.14 8.35 4.87
CA ARG A 122 -12.71 8.64 5.10
C ARG A 122 -12.16 7.91 6.32
N GLU A 123 -12.90 7.91 7.42
CA GLU A 123 -12.48 7.22 8.64
C GLU A 123 -12.42 5.71 8.46
N GLY A 124 -13.39 5.12 7.75
CA GLY A 124 -13.36 3.69 7.44
C GLY A 124 -12.21 3.31 6.51
N ILE A 125 -11.82 4.18 5.57
CA ILE A 125 -10.59 3.98 4.77
C ILE A 125 -9.35 4.02 5.67
N ASN A 126 -9.25 5.01 6.56
CA ASN A 126 -8.11 5.14 7.46
C ASN A 126 -7.97 3.92 8.39
N ALA A 127 -9.09 3.43 8.94
CA ALA A 127 -9.12 2.22 9.75
C ALA A 127 -8.70 0.98 8.94
N ALA A 128 -9.18 0.84 7.70
CA ALA A 128 -8.79 -0.27 6.83
C ALA A 128 -7.29 -0.25 6.48
N THR A 129 -6.73 0.92 6.18
CA THR A 129 -5.29 1.10 5.93
C THR A 129 -4.49 0.71 7.17
N LYS A 130 -4.88 1.21 8.34
CA LYS A 130 -4.24 0.84 9.62
C LYS A 130 -4.31 -0.67 9.87
N ALA A 131 -5.45 -1.29 9.62
CA ALA A 131 -5.62 -2.73 9.78
C ALA A 131 -4.69 -3.53 8.85
N ALA A 132 -4.52 -3.08 7.60
CA ALA A 132 -3.61 -3.69 6.63
C ALA A 132 -2.14 -3.52 7.05
N GLU A 133 -1.75 -2.35 7.57
CA GLU A 133 -0.41 -2.09 8.09
C GLU A 133 -0.08 -2.96 9.31
N LEU A 134 -1.01 -3.03 10.28
CA LEU A 134 -0.88 -3.92 11.43
C LEU A 134 -0.74 -5.39 11.00
N ALA A 135 -1.51 -5.81 10.00
CA ALA A 135 -1.47 -7.18 9.48
C ALA A 135 -0.11 -7.57 8.89
N GLN A 136 0.64 -6.61 8.32
CA GLN A 136 1.95 -6.87 7.73
C GLN A 136 3.02 -7.22 8.77
N VAL A 137 2.88 -6.71 10.00
CA VAL A 137 3.85 -6.91 11.09
C VAL A 137 3.34 -7.80 12.22
N ALA A 138 2.09 -8.26 12.13
CA ALA A 138 1.48 -9.13 13.13
C ALA A 138 2.10 -10.53 13.12
N ASN A 139 2.65 -10.93 14.27
CA ASN A 139 3.28 -12.23 14.50
C ASN A 139 2.71 -12.97 15.71
N THR A 140 1.91 -12.30 16.54
CA THR A 140 1.30 -12.90 17.74
C THR A 140 -0.21 -12.93 17.65
N GLN A 141 -0.83 -13.85 18.38
CA GLN A 141 -2.28 -13.96 18.50
C GLN A 141 -2.94 -12.63 18.88
N ALA A 142 -2.35 -11.90 19.85
CA ALA A 142 -2.83 -10.61 20.30
C ALA A 142 -2.77 -9.54 19.19
N GLN A 143 -1.70 -9.51 18.39
CA GLN A 143 -1.57 -8.60 17.26
C GLN A 143 -2.59 -8.91 16.16
N TRP A 144 -2.83 -10.19 15.88
CA TRP A 144 -3.88 -10.60 14.93
C TRP A 144 -5.29 -10.25 15.42
N ASN A 145 -5.52 -10.27 16.73
CA ASN A 145 -6.78 -9.81 17.31
C ASN A 145 -6.95 -8.28 17.12
N GLU A 146 -5.89 -7.50 17.31
CA GLU A 146 -5.90 -6.06 17.04
C GLU A 146 -6.21 -5.75 15.56
N VAL A 147 -5.61 -6.51 14.64
CA VAL A 147 -5.92 -6.43 13.20
C VAL A 147 -7.40 -6.71 12.94
N ALA A 148 -7.98 -7.75 13.56
CA ALA A 148 -9.38 -8.10 13.41
C ALA A 148 -10.33 -7.01 13.97
N ILE A 149 -9.99 -6.43 15.11
CA ILE A 149 -10.73 -5.30 15.70
C ILE A 149 -10.68 -4.08 14.77
N THR A 150 -9.50 -3.77 14.20
CA THR A 150 -9.34 -2.60 13.34
C THR A 150 -10.08 -2.76 12.01
N TRP A 151 -10.09 -3.96 11.41
CA TRP A 151 -10.95 -4.27 10.25
C TRP A 151 -12.44 -4.17 10.59
N HIS A 152 -12.84 -4.54 11.81
CA HIS A 152 -14.22 -4.38 12.26
C HIS A 152 -14.63 -2.91 12.36
N GLN A 153 -13.75 -2.05 12.89
CA GLN A 153 -14.00 -0.61 12.94
C GLN A 153 -14.20 -0.03 11.53
N ALA A 154 -13.35 -0.41 10.57
CA ALA A 154 -13.50 -0.02 9.17
C ALA A 154 -14.86 -0.46 8.58
N LEU A 155 -15.31 -1.68 8.92
CA LEU A 155 -16.60 -2.21 8.49
C LEU A 155 -17.79 -1.42 9.05
N VAL A 156 -17.73 -1.02 10.33
CA VAL A 156 -18.79 -0.21 10.97
C VAL A 156 -18.88 1.14 10.29
N LEU A 157 -17.75 1.83 10.11
CA LEU A 157 -17.69 3.14 9.48
C LEU A 157 -18.19 3.12 8.03
N MET A 158 -17.88 2.07 7.26
CA MET A 158 -18.40 1.92 5.90
C MET A 158 -19.92 1.72 5.85
N LYS A 159 -20.53 1.13 6.89
CA LYS A 159 -21.99 0.96 6.99
C LYS A 159 -22.71 2.24 7.40
N GLU A 160 -22.00 3.18 8.02
CA GLU A 160 -22.53 4.48 8.46
C GLU A 160 -22.49 5.54 7.35
N VAL A 161 -21.88 5.23 6.20
CA VAL A 161 -21.87 6.14 5.04
C VAL A 161 -23.30 6.33 4.52
N PRO A 162 -23.84 7.57 4.49
CA PRO A 162 -25.20 7.80 4.05
C PRO A 162 -25.34 7.65 2.54
N GLU A 163 -26.55 7.30 2.07
CA GLU A 163 -26.85 7.11 0.64
C GLU A 163 -26.60 8.36 -0.21
N SER A 164 -26.73 9.55 0.39
CA SER A 164 -26.44 10.84 -0.25
C SER A 164 -24.94 11.12 -0.39
N HIS A 165 -24.07 10.31 0.21
CA HIS A 165 -22.62 10.52 0.15
C HIS A 165 -22.07 10.17 -1.24
N PRO A 166 -21.18 10.99 -1.83
CA PRO A 166 -20.60 10.72 -3.15
C PRO A 166 -19.87 9.36 -3.27
N GLN A 167 -19.44 8.78 -2.14
CA GLN A 167 -18.71 7.51 -2.08
C GLN A 167 -19.56 6.34 -1.53
N TYR A 168 -20.89 6.49 -1.45
CA TYR A 168 -21.76 5.46 -0.89
C TYR A 168 -21.61 4.09 -1.59
N GLU A 169 -21.62 4.06 -2.93
CA GLU A 169 -21.41 2.81 -3.67
C GLU A 169 -20.00 2.24 -3.49
N ALA A 170 -18.99 3.10 -3.36
CA ALA A 170 -17.64 2.66 -3.04
C ALA A 170 -17.56 2.06 -1.62
N ALA A 171 -18.32 2.60 -0.66
CA ALA A 171 -18.40 2.08 0.70
C ALA A 171 -19.02 0.68 0.72
N LYS A 172 -20.16 0.50 0.02
CA LYS A 172 -20.82 -0.80 -0.13
C LYS A 172 -19.90 -1.86 -0.70
N ASN A 173 -19.17 -1.54 -1.77
CA ASN A 173 -18.25 -2.48 -2.41
C ASN A 173 -17.08 -2.91 -1.50
N ARG A 174 -16.71 -2.08 -0.51
CA ARG A 174 -15.61 -2.38 0.43
C ARG A 174 -16.02 -3.23 1.62
N ILE A 175 -17.31 -3.31 1.94
CA ILE A 175 -17.84 -4.05 3.10
C ILE A 175 -17.42 -5.53 3.08
N ASP A 176 -17.54 -6.20 1.93
CA ASP A 176 -17.21 -7.62 1.82
C ASP A 176 -15.71 -7.87 1.94
N LEU A 177 -14.88 -6.98 1.34
CA LEU A 177 -13.43 -7.04 1.49
C LEU A 177 -13.02 -6.92 2.96
N TYR A 178 -13.59 -5.95 3.69
CA TYR A 178 -13.22 -5.71 5.09
C TYR A 178 -13.69 -6.85 5.99
N ARG A 179 -14.87 -7.42 5.71
CA ARG A 179 -15.36 -8.63 6.40
C ARG A 179 -14.40 -9.79 6.18
N ASN A 180 -13.98 -10.08 4.94
CA ASN A 180 -13.08 -11.19 4.64
C ASN A 180 -11.72 -11.02 5.32
N ASN A 181 -11.13 -9.83 5.28
CA ASN A 181 -9.85 -9.55 5.92
C ASN A 181 -9.94 -9.69 7.45
N ARG A 182 -11.05 -9.26 8.05
CA ARG A 182 -11.32 -9.48 9.48
C ARG A 182 -11.34 -10.97 9.81
N GLU A 183 -12.03 -11.80 9.03
CA GLU A 183 -12.11 -13.24 9.33
C GLU A 183 -10.76 -13.94 9.21
N ILE A 184 -9.92 -13.54 8.25
CA ILE A 184 -8.54 -14.04 8.13
C ILE A 184 -7.74 -13.68 9.38
N ALA A 185 -7.83 -12.43 9.84
CA ALA A 185 -7.15 -11.97 11.05
C ALA A 185 -7.66 -12.70 12.30
N LYS A 186 -8.98 -12.88 12.42
CA LYS A 186 -9.61 -13.60 13.53
C LYS A 186 -9.12 -15.05 13.61
N LYS A 187 -9.07 -15.75 12.48
CA LYS A 187 -8.54 -17.12 12.44
C LYS A 187 -7.07 -17.18 12.88
N LYS A 188 -6.27 -16.18 12.52
CA LYS A 188 -4.87 -16.07 12.98
C LYS A 188 -4.74 -15.69 14.44
N SER A 189 -5.75 -15.05 15.04
CA SER A 189 -5.82 -14.80 16.48
C SER A 189 -6.41 -15.97 17.27
N GLU A 190 -6.64 -17.12 16.67
CA GLU A 190 -7.15 -18.33 17.33
C GLU A 190 -6.14 -19.50 17.25
N ASN A 191 -5.06 -19.35 16.48
CA ASN A 191 -3.96 -20.32 16.34
C ASN A 191 -2.75 -19.88 17.17
#